data_AF-C3R3Q0-F1
#
_entry.id   AF-C3R3Q0-F1
#
_cell.length_a   1.000
_cell.length_b   1.000
_cell.length_c   1.000
_cell.angle_alpha   90.00
_cell.angle_beta   90.00
_cell.angle_gamma   90.00
#
_symmetry.space_group_name_H-M   'P 1'
#
loop_
_entity.id
_entity.type
_entity.pdbx_description
1 polymer ?
#
loop_
_entity_poly.entity_id
_entity_poly.type
_entity_poly.pdbx_seq_one_letter_code
_entity_poly.pdbx_strand_id
1 'polypeptide(L)'
;MKKFIYKSNLRRERMPEWLKDITDYTLKEFNSFFPFGSKFDFEMLEWGIKEDLKLLGKENVTAELVTDEEEMVIFVKRSGRTLISIYFK
;
A
#
# COMPACT_ATOMS: atom_id res chain seq x y z
N MET A 1 -11.90 14.90 3.33
CA MET A 1 -10.47 15.01 3.66
C MET A 1 -9.72 14.04 2.79
N LYS A 2 -8.64 14.49 2.15
CA LYS A 2 -7.82 13.61 1.31
C LYS A 2 -7.08 12.60 2.20
N LYS A 3 -6.91 11.37 1.73
CA LYS A 3 -6.24 10.28 2.45
C LYS A 3 -5.73 9.22 1.48
N PHE A 4 -4.83 8.37 1.94
CA PHE A 4 -4.47 7.15 1.25
C PHE A 4 -5.68 6.20 1.16
N ILE A 5 -5.97 5.76 -0.04
CA ILE A 5 -6.99 4.78 -0.39
C ILE A 5 -6.37 3.71 -1.29
N TYR A 6 -7.00 2.53 -1.36
CA TYR A 6 -6.54 1.46 -2.24
C TYR A 6 -7.63 1.02 -3.22
N LYS A 7 -7.19 0.53 -4.38
CA LYS A 7 -7.98 -0.32 -5.28
C LYS A 7 -7.41 -1.73 -5.22
N SER A 8 -8.26 -2.75 -5.26
CA SER A 8 -7.82 -4.15 -5.26
C SER A 8 -8.32 -4.89 -6.50
N ASN A 9 -7.46 -5.75 -7.03
CA ASN A 9 -7.83 -6.74 -8.05
C ASN A 9 -8.44 -8.01 -7.44
N LEU A 10 -8.48 -8.12 -6.11
CA LEU A 10 -9.11 -9.20 -5.37
C LEU A 10 -10.44 -8.70 -4.78
N ARG A 11 -11.45 -9.57 -4.78
CA ARG A 11 -12.62 -9.34 -3.92
C ARG A 11 -12.21 -9.47 -2.45
N ARG A 12 -12.85 -8.70 -1.57
CA ARG A 12 -12.49 -8.65 -0.15
C ARG A 12 -12.51 -10.03 0.52
N GLU A 13 -13.46 -10.88 0.16
CA GLU A 13 -13.61 -12.25 0.70
C GLU A 13 -12.49 -13.19 0.25
N ARG A 14 -11.81 -12.86 -0.86
CA ARG A 14 -10.68 -13.62 -1.42
C ARG A 14 -9.33 -13.00 -1.06
N MET A 15 -9.32 -11.88 -0.36
CA MET A 15 -8.10 -11.23 0.08
C MET A 15 -7.48 -12.05 1.22
N PRO A 16 -6.18 -12.42 1.14
CA PRO A 16 -5.53 -13.11 2.25
C PRO A 16 -5.39 -12.16 3.46
N GLU A 17 -5.43 -12.70 4.68
CA GLU A 17 -5.42 -11.91 5.92
C GLU A 17 -4.25 -10.91 5.99
N TRP A 18 -3.03 -11.33 5.64
CA TRP A 18 -1.88 -10.41 5.62
C TRP A 18 -2.08 -9.16 4.74
N LEU A 19 -2.83 -9.29 3.64
CA LEU A 19 -3.13 -8.16 2.75
C LEU A 19 -4.27 -7.32 3.33
N LYS A 20 -5.18 -7.95 4.08
CA LYS A 20 -6.20 -7.25 4.86
C LYS A 20 -5.59 -6.39 5.94
N ASP A 21 -4.56 -6.89 6.62
CA ASP A 21 -3.83 -6.14 7.66
C ASP A 21 -3.20 -4.88 7.06
N ILE A 22 -2.55 -4.98 5.89
CA ILE A 22 -2.01 -3.81 5.19
C ILE A 22 -3.12 -2.80 4.83
N THR A 23 -4.24 -3.27 4.27
CA THR A 23 -5.30 -2.37 3.78
C THR A 23 -6.13 -1.72 4.88
N ASP A 24 -6.30 -2.41 6.01
CA ASP A 24 -7.25 -2.01 7.06
C ASP A 24 -6.55 -1.43 8.29
N TYR A 25 -5.35 -1.94 8.60
CA TYR A 25 -4.56 -1.53 9.76
C TYR A 25 -3.49 -0.52 9.35
N THR A 26 -2.48 -0.95 8.58
CA THR A 26 -1.33 -0.11 8.20
C THR A 26 -1.81 1.17 7.52
N LEU A 27 -2.72 1.07 6.56
CA LEU A 27 -3.26 2.23 5.84
C LEU A 27 -4.08 3.16 6.74
N LYS A 28 -4.79 2.62 7.73
CA LYS A 28 -5.60 3.43 8.67
C LYS A 28 -4.71 4.19 9.64
N GLU A 29 -3.68 3.54 10.18
CA GLU A 29 -2.69 4.22 11.02
C GLU A 29 -1.96 5.29 10.23
N PHE A 30 -1.49 4.97 9.02
CA PHE A 30 -0.76 5.93 8.17
C PHE A 30 -1.57 7.18 7.89
N ASN A 31 -2.85 7.03 7.56
CA ASN A 31 -3.75 8.16 7.32
C ASN A 31 -3.95 9.06 8.54
N SER A 32 -3.70 8.55 9.74
CA SER A 32 -3.78 9.34 10.99
C SER A 32 -2.51 10.17 11.22
N PHE A 33 -1.36 9.73 10.70
CA PHE A 33 -0.06 10.39 10.87
C PHE A 33 0.39 11.22 9.66
N PHE A 34 -0.01 10.83 8.44
CA PHE A 34 0.47 11.39 7.17
C PHE A 34 -0.70 11.79 6.24
N PRO A 35 -1.32 12.96 6.47
CA PRO A 35 -2.55 13.36 5.77
C PRO A 35 -2.30 14.26 4.55
N PHE A 36 -1.08 14.37 4.02
CA PHE A 36 -0.75 15.37 3.00
C PHE A 36 -0.60 14.81 1.58
N GLY A 37 -0.25 13.52 1.46
CA GLY A 37 0.01 12.88 0.17
C GLY A 37 1.30 13.37 -0.48
N SER A 38 2.24 13.85 0.33
CA SER A 38 3.55 14.32 -0.16
C SER A 38 4.39 13.14 -0.65
N LYS A 39 5.45 13.41 -1.45
CA LYS A 39 6.40 12.36 -1.84
C LYS A 39 6.97 11.63 -0.63
N PHE A 40 7.27 12.37 0.44
CA PHE A 40 7.74 11.81 1.70
C PHE A 40 6.70 10.88 2.33
N ASP A 41 5.41 11.24 2.32
CA ASP A 41 4.33 10.39 2.85
C ASP A 41 4.26 9.06 2.09
N PHE A 42 4.42 9.09 0.75
CA PHE A 42 4.46 7.91 -0.09
C PHE A 42 5.70 7.04 0.18
N GLU A 43 6.89 7.64 0.29
CA GLU A 43 8.13 6.93 0.62
C GLU A 43 8.04 6.25 2.00
N MET A 44 7.48 6.94 2.99
CA MET A 44 7.27 6.40 4.34
C MET A 44 6.24 5.26 4.33
N LEU A 45 5.16 5.38 3.57
CA LEU A 45 4.16 4.31 3.46
C LEU A 45 4.72 3.09 2.74
N GLU A 46 5.47 3.29 1.66
CA GLU A 46 6.15 2.19 0.95
C GLU A 46 7.12 1.46 1.88
N TRP A 47 7.91 2.19 2.66
CA TRP A 47 8.80 1.61 3.67
C TRP A 47 8.04 0.81 4.73
N GLY A 48 6.96 1.37 5.30
CA GLY A 48 6.14 0.67 6.29
C GLY A 48 5.56 -0.64 5.76
N ILE A 49 5.02 -0.62 4.54
CA ILE A 49 4.50 -1.84 3.89
C ILE A 49 5.63 -2.86 3.67
N LYS A 50 6.83 -2.43 3.26
CA LYS A 50 7.97 -3.35 3.07
C LYS A 50 8.38 -4.03 4.38
N GLU A 51 8.42 -3.29 5.49
CA GLU A 51 8.70 -3.87 6.80
C GLU A 51 7.60 -4.83 7.27
N ASP A 52 6.32 -4.49 7.09
CA ASP A 52 5.19 -5.38 7.40
C ASP A 52 5.29 -6.70 6.60
N LEU A 53 5.55 -6.62 5.29
CA LEU A 53 5.72 -7.79 4.43
C LEU A 53 6.87 -8.69 4.89
N LYS A 54 7.98 -8.09 5.33
CA LYS A 54 9.14 -8.81 5.86
C LYS A 54 8.80 -9.51 7.17
N LEU A 55 8.13 -8.83 8.10
CA LEU A 55 7.68 -9.41 9.38
C LEU A 55 6.69 -10.57 9.18
N LEU A 56 5.86 -10.48 8.14
CA LEU A 56 4.85 -11.49 7.79
C LEU A 56 5.39 -12.66 6.95
N GLY A 57 6.70 -12.70 6.67
CA GLY A 57 7.32 -13.72 5.81
C GLY A 57 6.68 -13.75 4.42
N LYS A 58 6.57 -12.58 3.79
CA LYS A 58 5.99 -12.39 2.45
C LYS A 58 7.07 -11.92 1.47
N GLU A 59 8.21 -12.61 1.41
CA GLU A 59 9.35 -12.22 0.57
C GLU A 59 9.04 -12.28 -0.94
N ASN A 60 7.99 -13.01 -1.33
CA ASN A 60 7.51 -13.08 -2.71
C ASN A 60 6.52 -11.95 -3.09
N VAL A 61 6.28 -11.01 -2.19
CA VAL A 61 5.43 -9.85 -2.39
C VAL A 61 6.31 -8.61 -2.40
N THR A 62 6.13 -7.74 -3.38
CA THR A 62 6.84 -6.46 -3.48
C THR A 62 5.88 -5.30 -3.26
N ALA A 63 6.39 -4.20 -2.70
CA ALA A 63 5.75 -2.90 -2.70
C ALA A 63 6.65 -1.94 -3.47
N GLU A 64 6.08 -1.25 -4.46
CA GLU A 64 6.83 -0.39 -5.39
C GLU A 64 6.12 0.96 -5.53
N LEU A 65 6.80 2.03 -5.14
CA LEU A 65 6.40 3.40 -5.45
C LEU A 65 6.72 3.74 -6.90
N VAL A 66 5.70 4.12 -7.65
CA VAL A 66 5.79 4.60 -9.04
C VAL A 66 5.30 6.03 -9.09
N THR A 67 5.99 6.86 -9.88
CA THR A 67 5.63 8.26 -10.14
C THR A 67 5.49 8.46 -11.63
N ASP A 68 4.35 8.99 -12.08
CA ASP A 68 4.07 9.31 -13.48
C ASP A 68 3.30 10.63 -13.56
N GLU A 69 3.80 11.58 -14.35
CA GLU A 69 3.17 12.90 -14.57
C GLU A 69 2.55 13.55 -13.31
N GLU A 70 3.31 13.58 -12.20
CA GLU A 70 2.89 14.10 -10.87
C GLU A 70 1.93 13.22 -10.05
N GLU A 71 1.42 12.12 -10.60
CA GLU A 71 0.70 11.10 -9.84
C GLU A 71 1.68 10.10 -9.20
N MET A 72 1.44 9.80 -7.92
CA MET A 72 2.18 8.79 -7.16
C MET A 72 1.27 7.63 -6.78
N VAL A 73 1.78 6.41 -6.96
CA VAL A 73 1.05 5.17 -6.68
C VAL A 73 1.99 4.16 -6.06
N ILE A 74 1.56 3.48 -4.99
CA ILE A 74 2.25 2.29 -4.49
C ILE A 74 1.53 1.06 -5.03
N PHE A 75 2.27 0.19 -5.71
CA PHE A 75 1.78 -1.11 -6.13
C PHE A 75 2.27 -2.20 -5.19
N VAL A 76 1.34 -2.98 -4.62
CA VAL A 76 1.69 -4.22 -3.93
C VAL A 76 1.46 -5.38 -4.90
N LYS A 77 2.52 -6.07 -5.26
CA LYS A 77 2.53 -7.12 -6.29
C LYS A 77 2.97 -8.46 -5.71
N ARG A 78 2.44 -9.55 -6.25
CA ARG A 78 2.92 -10.92 -5.99
C ARG A 78 3.14 -11.63 -7.31
N SER A 79 4.33 -12.16 -7.51
CA SER A 79 4.70 -12.84 -8.77
C SER A 79 4.41 -12.00 -10.02
N GLY A 80 4.74 -10.70 -9.98
CA GLY A 80 4.53 -9.75 -11.08
C GLY A 80 3.08 -9.27 -11.27
N ARG A 81 2.12 -9.76 -10.48
CA ARG A 81 0.72 -9.33 -10.56
C ARG A 81 0.38 -8.35 -9.44
N THR A 82 -0.18 -7.19 -9.81
CA THR A 82 -0.70 -6.21 -8.86
C THR A 82 -1.90 -6.78 -8.10
N LEU A 83 -1.82 -6.80 -6.77
CA LEU A 83 -2.91 -7.19 -5.89
C LEU A 83 -3.71 -5.97 -5.43
N ILE A 84 -3.00 -4.91 -5.02
CA ILE A 84 -3.57 -3.61 -4.69
C ILE A 84 -2.71 -2.47 -5.25
N SER A 85 -3.37 -1.36 -5.49
CA SER A 85 -2.77 -0.08 -5.86
C SER A 85 -3.23 0.97 -4.86
N ILE A 86 -2.31 1.71 -4.27
CA ILE A 86 -2.56 2.69 -3.22
C ILE A 86 -2.29 4.08 -3.76
N TYR A 87 -3.25 4.99 -3.54
CA TYR A 87 -3.27 6.36 -4.06
C TYR A 87 -3.65 7.32 -2.94
N PHE A 88 -3.34 8.60 -3.09
CA PHE A 88 -3.80 9.64 -2.18
C PHE A 88 -4.96 10.44 -2.82
N LYS A 89 -6.16 10.41 -2.24
CA LYS A 89 -7.36 11.09 -2.77
C LYS A 89 -8.23 11.70 -1.68
#